data_AF-A0AAU0S309-F1
#
_entry.id   AF-A0AAU0S309-F1
#
_cell.length_a   1.000
_cell.length_b   1.000
_cell.length_c   1.000
_cell.angle_alpha   90.00
_cell.angle_beta   90.00
_cell.angle_gamma   90.00
#
_symmetry.space_group_name_H-M   'P 1'
#
loop_
_entity.id
_entity.type
_entity.pdbx_description
1 polymer ?
#
loop_
_entity_poly.entity_id
_entity_poly.type
_entity_poly.pdbx_seq_one_letter_code
_entity_poly.pdbx_strand_id
1 'polypeptide(L)'
;MHDNRFQWAGLAAFASKQVGCGLLHAASMTEVIQAERDARQRLIDSNAASNPGFLGAHIFKDTDQQALDDYRAARSNNPVPLSDLGLGGEPSSLMQQQFQHVYDMMALGNTTLFLDIFPLHAFYKKRGLEELRTCLDERKGIFGHPKFPVLWPVGQKKLEFGVRYYQILDAFKAIEKGDIAESVRQLAEHEQRNILQPTIYEDPQLKLLLRGNHASYVTGFPSGVAQAIELTLASQCQPVEDGRTLEFSSNPFADLSDYKQRIAFVMQAAARFDEMLGDGNRPLLEQSIKDIAEGSGVR
;
A
#
# COMPACT_ATOMS: atom_id res chain seq x y z
N MET A 1 17.16 10.85 14.30
CA MET A 1 17.75 11.63 13.19
C MET A 1 19.14 12.21 13.52
N HIS A 2 19.88 11.70 14.52
CA HIS A 2 21.19 12.26 14.87
C HIS A 2 22.34 11.80 13.95
N ASP A 3 22.08 10.84 13.08
CA ASP A 3 23.01 10.33 12.09
C ASP A 3 22.43 10.58 10.69
N ASN A 4 23.02 11.54 9.97
CA ASN A 4 22.54 11.99 8.66
C ASN A 4 22.51 10.86 7.63
N ARG A 5 23.30 9.80 7.83
CA ARG A 5 23.35 8.61 6.97
C ARG A 5 22.02 7.84 6.93
N PHE A 6 21.11 8.09 7.87
CA PHE A 6 19.82 7.42 7.97
C PHE A 6 18.62 8.33 7.72
N GLN A 7 18.81 9.52 7.13
CA GLN A 7 17.70 10.39 6.74
C GLN A 7 16.76 9.69 5.73
N TRP A 8 17.32 8.88 4.82
CA TRP A 8 16.53 8.04 3.91
C TRP A 8 15.53 7.13 4.64
N ALA A 9 15.92 6.54 5.78
CA ALA A 9 15.04 5.68 6.55
C ALA A 9 13.82 6.45 7.11
N GLY A 10 13.96 7.75 7.34
CA GLY A 10 12.84 8.61 7.74
C GLY A 10 11.83 8.82 6.61
N LEU A 11 12.29 9.13 5.39
CA LEU A 11 11.44 9.22 4.21
C LEU A 11 10.75 7.88 3.90
N ALA A 12 11.51 6.78 4.00
CA ALA A 12 10.99 5.43 3.81
C ALA A 12 9.89 5.07 4.83
N ALA A 13 9.97 5.58 6.07
CA ALA A 13 8.91 5.40 7.06
C ALA A 13 7.60 6.06 6.63
N PHE A 14 7.63 7.27 6.08
CA PHE A 14 6.43 7.93 5.55
C PHE A 14 5.85 7.20 4.34
N ALA A 15 6.71 6.73 3.42
CA ALA A 15 6.28 5.94 2.27
C ALA A 15 5.62 4.62 2.71
N SER A 16 6.26 3.87 3.62
CA SER A 16 5.69 2.65 4.19
C SER A 16 4.39 2.91 4.95
N LYS A 17 4.28 4.05 5.64
CA LYS A 17 3.03 4.45 6.32
C LYS A 17 1.90 4.67 5.31
N GLN A 18 2.15 5.35 4.19
CA GLN A 18 1.11 5.52 3.16
C GLN A 18 0.67 4.20 2.54
N VAL A 19 1.60 3.26 2.33
CA VAL A 19 1.23 1.91 1.93
C VAL A 19 0.33 1.26 2.99
N GLY A 20 0.67 1.41 4.27
CA GLY A 20 -0.16 0.96 5.39
C GLY A 20 -1.58 1.54 5.38
N CYS A 21 -1.73 2.83 5.12
CA CYS A 21 -3.04 3.48 4.98
C CYS A 21 -3.87 2.87 3.82
N GLY A 22 -3.23 2.58 2.69
CA GLY A 22 -3.87 1.90 1.57
C GLY A 22 -4.32 0.47 1.91
N LEU A 23 -3.52 -0.26 2.70
CA LEU A 23 -3.87 -1.60 3.20
C LEU A 23 -5.09 -1.55 4.13
N LEU A 24 -5.13 -0.60 5.06
CA LEU A 24 -6.28 -0.40 5.95
C LEU A 24 -7.55 -0.07 5.17
N HIS A 25 -7.45 0.81 4.16
CA HIS A 25 -8.59 1.13 3.30
C HIS A 25 -9.10 -0.11 2.57
N ALA A 26 -8.23 -0.89 1.94
CA ALA A 26 -8.61 -2.10 1.22
C ALA A 26 -9.24 -3.16 2.14
N ALA A 27 -8.70 -3.34 3.35
CA ALA A 27 -9.25 -4.24 4.36
C ALA A 27 -10.65 -3.77 4.83
N SER A 28 -10.78 -2.50 5.18
CA SER A 28 -12.05 -1.89 5.60
C SER A 28 -13.13 -2.03 4.52
N MET A 29 -12.78 -1.77 3.26
CA MET A 29 -13.71 -1.96 2.14
C MET A 29 -14.15 -3.41 1.97
N THR A 30 -13.25 -4.37 2.17
CA THR A 30 -13.56 -5.81 2.14
C THR A 30 -14.56 -6.18 3.23
N GLU A 31 -14.38 -5.66 4.45
CA GLU A 31 -15.28 -5.88 5.59
C GLU A 31 -16.67 -5.27 5.36
N VAL A 32 -16.72 -4.04 4.85
CA VAL A 32 -17.99 -3.34 4.53
C VAL A 32 -18.78 -4.08 3.46
N ILE A 33 -18.12 -4.55 2.40
CA ILE A 33 -18.78 -5.35 1.35
C ILE A 33 -19.29 -6.67 1.91
N GLN A 34 -18.50 -7.35 2.75
CA GLN A 34 -18.91 -8.61 3.38
C GLN A 34 -20.12 -8.42 4.30
N ALA A 35 -20.13 -7.36 5.11
CA ALA A 35 -21.22 -7.05 6.04
C ALA A 35 -22.56 -6.83 5.29
N GLU A 36 -22.54 -6.16 4.15
CA GLU A 36 -23.74 -6.02 3.31
C GLU A 36 -24.23 -7.38 2.77
N ARG A 37 -23.31 -8.23 2.28
CA ARG A 37 -23.65 -9.55 1.75
C ARG A 37 -24.25 -10.45 2.83
N ASP A 38 -23.67 -10.47 4.03
CA ASP A 38 -24.16 -11.26 5.15
C ASP A 38 -25.55 -10.77 5.60
N ALA A 39 -25.76 -9.46 5.66
CA ALA A 39 -27.07 -8.89 5.98
C ALA A 39 -28.13 -9.24 4.91
N ARG A 40 -27.75 -9.20 3.63
CA ARG A 40 -28.62 -9.63 2.53
C ARG A 40 -28.95 -11.12 2.61
N GLN A 41 -27.97 -11.98 2.92
CA GLN A 41 -28.20 -13.41 3.05
C GLN A 41 -29.14 -13.72 4.22
N ARG A 42 -28.95 -13.06 5.37
CA ARG A 42 -29.87 -13.17 6.51
C ARG A 42 -31.31 -12.79 6.14
N LEU A 43 -31.50 -11.73 5.35
CA LEU A 43 -32.82 -11.34 4.84
C LEU A 43 -33.42 -12.38 3.89
N ILE A 44 -32.62 -13.03 3.04
CA ILE A 44 -33.08 -14.11 2.16
C ILE A 44 -33.48 -15.33 2.99
N ASP A 45 -32.64 -15.73 3.94
CA ASP A 45 -32.85 -16.90 4.79
C ASP A 45 -34.06 -16.72 5.72
N SER A 46 -34.26 -15.51 6.28
CA SER A 46 -35.43 -15.21 7.12
C SER A 46 -36.74 -15.27 6.32
N ASN A 47 -36.73 -14.77 5.08
CA ASN A 47 -37.87 -14.87 4.17
C ASN A 47 -38.14 -16.32 3.72
N ALA A 48 -37.09 -17.12 3.48
CA ALA A 48 -37.21 -18.53 3.14
C ALA A 48 -37.73 -19.39 4.30
N ALA A 49 -37.22 -19.16 5.52
CA ALA A 49 -37.70 -19.83 6.74
C ALA A 49 -39.17 -19.48 7.06
N SER A 50 -39.62 -18.30 6.65
CA SER A 50 -41.00 -17.84 6.81
C SER A 50 -41.98 -18.47 5.81
N ASN A 51 -41.50 -19.20 4.79
CA ASN A 51 -42.34 -19.80 3.75
C ASN A 51 -41.93 -21.26 3.39
N PRO A 52 -42.07 -22.22 4.32
CA PRO A 52 -41.87 -23.64 4.00
C PRO A 52 -43.13 -24.15 3.27
N GLY A 53 -43.02 -24.37 1.97
CA GLY A 53 -44.15 -24.79 1.15
C GLY A 53 -44.82 -26.08 1.64
N PHE A 54 -46.08 -25.98 2.10
CA PHE A 54 -47.09 -27.03 1.92
C PHE A 54 -48.53 -26.45 1.94
N LEU A 55 -49.31 -26.85 0.94
CA LEU A 55 -50.76 -26.74 0.70
C LEU A 55 -51.57 -25.64 1.45
N GLY A 56 -52.03 -24.66 0.67
CA GLY A 56 -53.43 -24.25 0.73
C GLY A 56 -53.83 -23.18 1.76
N ALA A 57 -53.08 -22.09 1.89
CA ALA A 57 -53.63 -20.76 2.26
C ALA A 57 -52.52 -19.72 2.14
N HIS A 58 -52.69 -18.73 1.26
CA HIS A 58 -51.79 -17.58 1.20
C HIS A 58 -51.94 -16.72 2.46
N ILE A 59 -51.03 -16.89 3.42
CA ILE A 59 -50.73 -15.88 4.43
C ILE A 59 -49.32 -15.38 4.11
N PHE A 60 -49.24 -14.20 3.46
CA PHE A 60 -47.99 -13.45 3.37
C PHE A 60 -47.60 -13.10 4.81
N LYS A 61 -46.61 -13.80 5.38
CA LYS A 61 -46.03 -13.42 6.66
C LYS A 61 -45.10 -12.24 6.42
N ASP A 62 -45.24 -11.20 7.24
CA ASP A 62 -44.48 -9.96 7.14
C ASP A 62 -42.98 -10.23 6.91
N THR A 63 -42.38 -9.51 5.96
CA THR A 63 -40.92 -9.46 5.78
C THR A 63 -40.29 -9.21 7.15
N ASP A 64 -39.26 -9.99 7.50
CA ASP A 64 -38.51 -9.76 8.74
C ASP A 64 -37.96 -8.34 8.75
N GLN A 65 -38.65 -7.46 9.48
CA GLN A 65 -38.39 -6.03 9.49
C GLN A 65 -37.00 -5.73 10.07
N GLN A 66 -36.55 -6.53 11.03
CA GLN A 66 -35.22 -6.40 11.61
C GLN A 66 -34.15 -6.76 10.57
N ALA A 67 -34.30 -7.89 9.87
CA ALA A 67 -33.36 -8.27 8.82
C ALA A 67 -33.33 -7.26 7.66
N LEU A 68 -34.48 -6.64 7.36
CA LEU A 68 -34.59 -5.59 6.36
C LEU A 68 -33.88 -4.30 6.79
N ASP A 69 -34.04 -3.89 8.05
CA ASP A 69 -33.39 -2.69 8.59
C ASP A 69 -31.87 -2.89 8.74
N ASP A 70 -31.43 -4.08 9.16
CA ASP A 70 -30.02 -4.46 9.18
C ASP A 70 -29.40 -4.40 7.77
N TYR A 71 -30.09 -4.92 6.76
CA TYR A 71 -29.65 -4.84 5.36
C TYR A 71 -29.56 -3.38 4.88
N ARG A 72 -30.57 -2.56 5.18
CA ARG A 72 -30.57 -1.13 4.82
C ARG A 72 -29.41 -0.37 5.46
N ALA A 73 -29.13 -0.63 6.73
CA ALA A 73 -28.00 -0.02 7.45
C ALA A 73 -26.66 -0.47 6.87
N ALA A 74 -26.49 -1.75 6.56
CA ALA A 74 -25.27 -2.25 5.92
C ALA A 74 -25.09 -1.64 4.51
N ARG A 75 -26.17 -1.54 3.74
CA ARG A 75 -26.17 -0.94 2.40
C ARG A 75 -25.85 0.56 2.43
N SER A 76 -26.36 1.31 3.40
CA SER A 76 -26.05 2.75 3.52
C SER A 76 -24.58 3.00 3.87
N ASN A 77 -23.93 2.03 4.52
CA ASN A 77 -22.51 2.12 4.85
C ASN A 77 -21.58 1.62 3.73
N ASN A 78 -22.12 0.96 2.70
CA ASN A 78 -21.32 0.46 1.57
C ASN A 78 -21.33 1.43 0.38
N PRO A 79 -20.22 2.13 0.10
CA PRO A 79 -20.14 3.06 -1.03
C PRO A 79 -20.07 2.34 -2.39
N VAL A 80 -19.85 1.02 -2.44
CA VAL A 80 -19.78 0.26 -3.70
C VAL A 80 -21.18 0.12 -4.31
N PRO A 81 -21.38 0.38 -5.61
CA PRO A 81 -22.68 0.23 -6.27
C PRO A 81 -23.31 -1.17 -6.15
N LEU A 82 -24.65 -1.22 -6.03
CA LEU A 82 -25.43 -2.48 -5.93
C LEU A 82 -25.20 -3.46 -7.09
N SER A 83 -24.72 -2.99 -8.25
CA SER A 83 -24.42 -3.83 -9.41
C SER A 83 -23.29 -4.83 -9.18
N ASP A 84 -22.50 -4.68 -8.11
CA ASP A 84 -21.41 -5.59 -7.74
C ASP A 84 -21.86 -6.76 -6.83
N LEU A 85 -23.10 -6.75 -6.35
CA LEU A 85 -23.66 -7.84 -5.55
C LEU A 85 -24.14 -8.94 -6.49
N GLY A 86 -23.18 -9.68 -7.06
CA GLY A 86 -23.38 -10.70 -8.08
C GLY A 86 -24.66 -11.53 -7.95
N LEU A 87 -25.29 -11.80 -9.09
CA LEU A 87 -26.34 -12.80 -9.22
C LEU A 87 -25.68 -14.20 -9.26
N GLY A 88 -25.33 -14.78 -8.11
CA GLY A 88 -24.98 -16.20 -8.02
C GLY A 88 -23.89 -16.57 -7.01
N GLY A 89 -23.82 -17.87 -6.70
CA GLY A 89 -23.16 -18.51 -5.55
C GLY A 89 -21.63 -18.41 -5.42
N GLU A 90 -20.99 -17.34 -5.89
CA GLU A 90 -19.57 -17.07 -5.64
C GLU A 90 -19.35 -16.57 -4.20
N PRO A 91 -18.32 -17.07 -3.48
CA PRO A 91 -18.09 -16.75 -2.07
C PRO A 91 -17.67 -15.29 -1.81
N SER A 92 -17.20 -14.55 -2.83
CA SER A 92 -16.80 -13.13 -2.70
C SER A 92 -17.31 -12.26 -3.85
N SER A 93 -17.39 -10.93 -3.66
CA SER A 93 -17.76 -9.99 -4.75
C SER A 93 -16.57 -9.70 -5.65
N LEU A 94 -16.83 -9.24 -6.88
CA LEU A 94 -15.75 -8.81 -7.76
C LEU A 94 -14.99 -7.64 -7.12
N MET A 95 -15.67 -6.65 -6.53
CA MET A 95 -14.97 -5.56 -5.82
C MET A 95 -14.21 -6.07 -4.59
N GLN A 96 -14.75 -7.03 -3.84
CA GLN A 96 -14.05 -7.65 -2.72
C GLN A 96 -12.75 -8.32 -3.16
N GLN A 97 -12.77 -9.06 -4.28
CA GLN A 97 -11.58 -9.65 -4.88
C GLN A 97 -10.59 -8.57 -5.36
N GLN A 98 -11.07 -7.45 -5.91
CA GLN A 98 -10.23 -6.34 -6.33
C GLN A 98 -9.54 -5.66 -5.14
N PHE A 99 -10.27 -5.39 -4.06
CA PHE A 99 -9.69 -4.84 -2.83
C PHE A 99 -8.70 -5.79 -2.18
N GLN A 100 -9.02 -7.09 -2.11
CA GLN A 100 -8.09 -8.10 -1.63
C GLN A 100 -6.82 -8.15 -2.48
N HIS A 101 -6.95 -8.07 -3.81
CA HIS A 101 -5.79 -8.03 -4.70
C HIS A 101 -4.92 -6.79 -4.46
N VAL A 102 -5.51 -5.61 -4.31
CA VAL A 102 -4.77 -4.39 -3.94
C VAL A 102 -4.06 -4.59 -2.61
N TYR A 103 -4.75 -5.15 -1.60
CA TYR A 103 -4.16 -5.45 -0.30
C TYR A 103 -2.92 -6.35 -0.43
N ASP A 104 -3.08 -7.50 -1.10
CA ASP A 104 -2.02 -8.49 -1.25
C ASP A 104 -0.81 -7.91 -1.98
N MET A 105 -1.04 -7.15 -3.05
CA MET A 105 0.02 -6.55 -3.84
C MET A 105 0.75 -5.44 -3.07
N MET A 106 0.04 -4.57 -2.36
CA MET A 106 0.65 -3.52 -1.56
C MET A 106 1.47 -4.11 -0.38
N ALA A 107 0.95 -5.16 0.25
CA ALA A 107 1.64 -5.89 1.32
C ALA A 107 2.89 -6.61 0.78
N LEU A 108 2.79 -7.26 -0.38
CA LEU A 108 3.91 -7.91 -1.07
C LEU A 108 5.01 -6.89 -1.41
N GLY A 109 4.64 -5.75 -2.00
CA GLY A 109 5.58 -4.69 -2.38
C GLY A 109 6.34 -4.13 -1.18
N ASN A 110 5.62 -3.72 -0.13
CA ASN A 110 6.22 -3.14 1.08
C ASN A 110 7.12 -4.13 1.81
N THR A 111 6.67 -5.39 1.92
CA THR A 111 7.45 -6.45 2.57
C THR A 111 8.71 -6.79 1.78
N THR A 112 8.61 -6.86 0.44
CA THR A 112 9.76 -7.14 -0.42
C THR A 112 10.81 -6.02 -0.34
N LEU A 113 10.37 -4.76 -0.35
CA LEU A 113 11.26 -3.61 -0.13
C LEU A 113 11.96 -3.66 1.22
N PHE A 114 11.22 -3.90 2.29
CA PHE A 114 11.80 -3.99 3.63
C PHE A 114 12.87 -5.09 3.70
N LEU A 115 12.56 -6.28 3.21
CA LEU A 115 13.47 -7.43 3.20
C LEU A 115 14.69 -7.23 2.29
N ASP A 116 14.60 -6.31 1.32
CA ASP A 116 15.71 -5.98 0.45
C ASP A 116 16.63 -4.90 1.06
N ILE A 117 16.05 -3.75 1.40
CA ILE A 117 16.78 -2.52 1.67
C ILE A 117 17.24 -2.41 3.13
N PHE A 118 16.42 -2.86 4.09
CA PHE A 118 16.77 -2.78 5.50
C PHE A 118 18.05 -3.59 5.83
N PRO A 119 18.21 -4.86 5.37
CA PRO A 119 19.44 -5.60 5.62
C PRO A 119 20.69 -4.95 5.03
N LEU A 120 20.59 -4.31 3.86
CA LEU A 120 21.71 -3.57 3.25
C LEU A 120 22.16 -2.41 4.15
N HIS A 121 21.21 -1.61 4.65
CA HIS A 121 21.50 -0.52 5.58
C HIS A 121 22.04 -1.02 6.92
N ALA A 122 21.45 -2.08 7.47
CA ALA A 122 21.90 -2.67 8.73
C ALA A 122 23.33 -3.23 8.60
N PHE A 123 23.64 -3.87 7.47
CA PHE A 123 24.99 -4.34 7.16
C PHE A 123 25.97 -3.17 7.04
N TYR A 124 25.65 -2.17 6.23
CA TYR A 124 26.46 -0.96 6.06
C TYR A 124 26.72 -0.26 7.40
N LYS A 125 25.69 -0.08 8.23
CA LYS A 125 25.81 0.52 9.58
C LYS A 125 26.83 -0.21 10.45
N LYS A 126 26.86 -1.54 10.36
CA LYS A 126 27.69 -2.40 11.20
C LYS A 126 29.10 -2.61 10.66
N ARG A 127 29.25 -2.66 9.34
CA ARG A 127 30.48 -3.11 8.67
C ARG A 127 31.15 -2.06 7.81
N GLY A 128 30.44 -1.01 7.40
CA GLY A 128 30.96 0.02 6.51
C GLY A 128 30.84 -0.32 5.02
N LEU A 129 31.27 0.63 4.18
CA LEU A 129 31.14 0.57 2.73
C LEU A 129 32.03 -0.50 2.08
N GLU A 130 33.26 -0.70 2.57
CA GLU A 130 34.22 -1.61 1.95
C GLU A 130 33.77 -3.08 2.05
N GLU A 131 33.31 -3.49 3.22
CA GLU A 131 32.72 -4.79 3.46
C GLU A 131 31.41 -4.95 2.69
N LEU A 132 30.58 -3.89 2.63
CA LEU A 132 29.34 -3.94 1.85
C LEU A 132 29.66 -4.20 0.38
N ARG A 133 30.61 -3.45 -0.19
CA ARG A 133 31.07 -3.60 -1.57
C ARG A 133 31.56 -5.01 -1.87
N THR A 134 32.30 -5.59 -0.93
CA THR A 134 32.87 -6.95 -1.07
C THR A 134 31.78 -8.02 -0.98
N CYS A 135 30.86 -7.90 -0.02
CA CYS A 135 29.85 -8.93 0.25
C CYS A 135 28.60 -8.81 -0.63
N LEU A 136 28.38 -7.69 -1.32
CA LEU A 136 27.15 -7.44 -2.08
C LEU A 136 26.93 -8.49 -3.17
N ASP A 137 27.99 -8.97 -3.83
CA ASP A 137 27.90 -10.01 -4.86
C ASP A 137 27.57 -11.39 -4.29
N GLU A 138 27.98 -11.66 -3.05
CA GLU A 138 27.71 -12.92 -2.36
C GLU A 138 26.28 -12.99 -1.83
N ARG A 139 25.59 -11.85 -1.73
CA ARG A 139 24.22 -11.75 -1.20
C ARG A 139 23.24 -12.68 -1.90
N LYS A 140 23.33 -12.88 -3.22
CA LYS A 140 22.46 -13.85 -3.90
C LYS A 140 22.62 -15.29 -3.40
N GLY A 141 23.82 -15.65 -2.94
CA GLY A 141 24.18 -17.00 -2.51
C GLY A 141 23.61 -17.43 -1.15
N ILE A 142 23.05 -16.49 -0.37
CA ILE A 142 22.42 -16.84 0.91
C ILE A 142 20.96 -17.27 0.75
N PHE A 143 20.35 -17.08 -0.43
CA PHE A 143 18.99 -17.56 -0.67
C PHE A 143 18.96 -19.10 -0.62
N GLY A 144 18.00 -19.66 0.13
CA GLY A 144 17.91 -21.11 0.33
C GLY A 144 18.96 -21.69 1.29
N HIS A 145 19.74 -20.86 2.00
CA HIS A 145 20.73 -21.34 2.95
C HIS A 145 20.05 -22.09 4.12
N PRO A 146 20.44 -23.34 4.44
CA PRO A 146 19.71 -24.19 5.38
C PRO A 146 19.73 -23.68 6.82
N LYS A 147 20.77 -22.93 7.21
CA LYS A 147 20.89 -22.35 8.56
C LYS A 147 20.33 -20.94 8.67
N PHE A 148 20.22 -20.23 7.55
CA PHE A 148 19.86 -18.81 7.50
C PHE A 148 18.89 -18.58 6.34
N PRO A 149 17.68 -19.15 6.41
CA PRO A 149 16.73 -19.02 5.33
C PRO A 149 16.34 -17.54 5.17
N VAL A 150 16.42 -17.06 3.93
CA VAL A 150 15.94 -15.73 3.55
C VAL A 150 14.46 -15.84 3.23
N LEU A 151 13.63 -15.04 3.91
CA LEU A 151 12.24 -14.83 3.50
C LEU A 151 12.25 -13.96 2.24
N TRP A 152 11.65 -14.45 1.16
CA TRP A 152 11.56 -13.72 -0.11
C TRP A 152 10.20 -13.94 -0.79
N PRO A 153 9.17 -13.18 -0.40
CA PRO A 153 7.78 -13.50 -0.72
C PRO A 153 7.43 -13.39 -2.20
N VAL A 154 8.14 -12.55 -2.96
CA VAL A 154 7.98 -12.41 -4.42
C VAL A 154 8.44 -13.66 -5.20
N GLY A 155 9.28 -14.49 -4.57
CA GLY A 155 9.82 -15.71 -5.16
C GLY A 155 10.90 -15.47 -6.25
N GLN A 156 11.80 -16.45 -6.41
CA GLN A 156 12.96 -16.33 -7.31
C GLN A 156 12.61 -16.19 -8.79
N LYS A 157 11.45 -16.73 -9.21
CA LYS A 157 11.04 -16.68 -10.62
C LYS A 157 10.65 -15.27 -11.06
N LYS A 158 10.03 -14.50 -10.16
CA LYS A 158 9.52 -13.15 -10.47
C LYS A 158 10.60 -12.09 -10.20
N LEU A 159 11.35 -12.25 -9.12
CA LEU A 159 12.49 -11.39 -8.79
C LEU A 159 13.54 -12.20 -8.05
N GLU A 160 14.72 -12.38 -8.65
CA GLU A 160 15.84 -13.06 -8.00
C GLU A 160 16.30 -12.30 -6.76
N PHE A 161 16.61 -13.03 -5.68
CA PHE A 161 17.09 -12.40 -4.45
C PHE A 161 18.54 -11.95 -4.57
N GLY A 162 18.86 -10.77 -4.02
CA GLY A 162 20.24 -10.33 -3.84
C GLY A 162 20.95 -9.97 -5.15
N VAL A 163 20.20 -9.66 -6.21
CA VAL A 163 20.77 -9.16 -7.46
C VAL A 163 21.53 -7.86 -7.20
N ARG A 164 22.76 -7.78 -7.71
CA ARG A 164 23.61 -6.61 -7.57
C ARG A 164 23.21 -5.54 -8.57
N TYR A 165 22.50 -4.52 -8.09
CA TYR A 165 22.23 -3.30 -8.85
C TYR A 165 23.25 -2.21 -8.50
N TYR A 166 23.70 -1.45 -9.50
CA TYR A 166 24.72 -0.40 -9.29
C TYR A 166 24.23 0.67 -8.31
N GLN A 167 22.93 0.98 -8.36
CA GLN A 167 22.27 1.97 -7.49
C GLN A 167 22.52 1.69 -6.01
N ILE A 168 22.56 0.42 -5.59
CA ILE A 168 22.80 0.05 -4.20
C ILE A 168 24.15 0.62 -3.76
N LEU A 169 25.21 0.26 -4.48
CA LEU A 169 26.56 0.65 -4.09
C LEU A 169 26.77 2.16 -4.24
N ASP A 170 26.20 2.77 -5.28
CA ASP A 170 26.33 4.21 -5.51
C ASP A 170 25.58 5.04 -4.47
N ALA A 171 24.45 4.55 -3.95
CA ALA A 171 23.79 5.16 -2.80
C ALA A 171 24.71 5.22 -1.58
N PHE A 172 25.27 4.08 -1.15
CA PHE A 172 26.13 4.05 0.03
C PHE A 172 27.45 4.82 -0.17
N LYS A 173 27.98 4.91 -1.40
CA LYS A 173 29.09 5.83 -1.71
C LYS A 173 28.70 7.29 -1.55
N ALA A 174 27.49 7.67 -1.96
CA ALA A 174 26.99 9.03 -1.81
C ALA A 174 26.86 9.40 -0.31
N ILE A 175 26.40 8.46 0.53
CA ILE A 175 26.40 8.61 1.99
C ILE A 175 27.80 8.92 2.54
N GLU A 176 28.83 8.14 2.16
CA GLU A 176 30.22 8.38 2.62
C GLU A 176 30.78 9.75 2.16
N LYS A 177 30.29 10.26 1.03
CA LYS A 177 30.66 11.60 0.52
C LYS A 177 29.86 12.74 1.16
N GLY A 178 28.87 12.43 2.00
CA GLY A 178 27.95 13.41 2.57
C GLY A 178 26.86 13.88 1.61
N ASP A 179 26.71 13.25 0.44
CA ASP A 179 25.68 13.58 -0.54
C ASP A 179 24.42 12.72 -0.30
N ILE A 180 23.64 13.14 0.70
CA ILE A 180 22.46 12.40 1.14
C ILE A 180 21.34 12.44 0.08
N ALA A 181 21.17 13.57 -0.60
CA ALA A 181 20.18 13.71 -1.66
C ALA A 181 20.43 12.71 -2.80
N GLU A 182 21.68 12.59 -3.25
CA GLU A 182 22.06 11.59 -4.24
C GLU A 182 21.87 10.16 -3.72
N SER A 183 22.20 9.89 -2.45
CA SER A 183 21.92 8.59 -1.85
C SER A 183 20.43 8.24 -1.87
N VAL A 184 19.56 9.18 -1.50
CA VAL A 184 18.11 8.99 -1.52
C VAL A 184 17.63 8.73 -2.93
N ARG A 185 18.14 9.49 -3.91
CA ARG A 185 17.81 9.30 -5.33
C ARG A 185 18.17 7.89 -5.81
N GLN A 186 19.39 7.43 -5.52
CA GLN A 186 19.88 6.11 -5.93
C GLN A 186 19.08 4.97 -5.28
N LEU A 187 18.78 5.07 -3.97
CA LEU A 187 17.93 4.08 -3.29
C LEU A 187 16.52 4.08 -3.87
N ALA A 188 15.90 5.24 -4.05
CA ALA A 188 14.56 5.31 -4.65
C ALA A 188 14.54 4.75 -6.08
N GLU A 189 15.57 4.98 -6.91
CA GLU A 189 15.67 4.32 -8.20
C GLU A 189 15.73 2.79 -8.08
N HIS A 190 16.54 2.28 -7.14
CA HIS A 190 16.62 0.84 -6.89
C HIS A 190 15.27 0.27 -6.47
N GLU A 191 14.62 0.89 -5.49
CA GLU A 191 13.33 0.47 -4.96
C GLU A 191 12.25 0.51 -6.04
N GLN A 192 12.12 1.63 -6.75
CA GLN A 192 11.02 1.85 -7.67
C GLN A 192 11.19 1.07 -8.97
N ARG A 193 12.42 0.93 -9.49
CA ARG A 193 12.71 0.28 -10.78
C ARG A 193 12.99 -1.21 -10.64
N ASN A 194 13.85 -1.58 -9.69
CA ASN A 194 14.41 -2.93 -9.66
C ASN A 194 13.63 -3.84 -8.71
N ILE A 195 12.96 -3.28 -7.71
CA ILE A 195 12.16 -4.05 -6.75
C ILE A 195 10.67 -3.94 -7.07
N LEU A 196 10.06 -2.76 -6.92
CA LEU A 196 8.61 -2.59 -7.03
C LEU A 196 8.07 -2.78 -8.44
N GLN A 197 8.81 -2.37 -9.48
CA GLN A 197 8.34 -2.52 -10.86
C GLN A 197 8.04 -4.00 -11.20
N PRO A 198 9.02 -4.94 -11.10
CA PRO A 198 8.74 -6.34 -11.38
C PRO A 198 7.87 -7.00 -10.30
N THR A 199 7.94 -6.55 -9.04
CA THR A 199 7.18 -7.17 -7.94
C THR A 199 5.70 -6.89 -8.04
N ILE A 200 5.31 -5.63 -8.26
CA ILE A 200 3.90 -5.21 -8.19
C ILE A 200 3.42 -4.44 -9.41
N TYR A 201 4.21 -3.48 -9.92
CA TYR A 201 3.69 -2.57 -10.94
C TYR A 201 3.68 -3.16 -12.34
N GLU A 202 4.20 -4.35 -12.58
CA GLU A 202 4.02 -5.11 -13.82
C GLU A 202 2.76 -5.97 -13.83
N ASP A 203 2.12 -6.18 -12.68
CA ASP A 203 0.90 -6.96 -12.55
C ASP A 203 -0.28 -6.29 -13.29
N PRO A 204 -0.88 -6.94 -14.31
CA PRO A 204 -1.91 -6.32 -15.13
C PRO A 204 -3.17 -5.90 -14.35
N GLN A 205 -3.56 -6.69 -13.35
CA GLN A 205 -4.74 -6.42 -12.54
C GLN A 205 -4.49 -5.21 -11.64
N LEU A 206 -3.34 -5.13 -10.96
CA LEU A 206 -2.98 -3.98 -10.14
C LEU A 206 -2.89 -2.70 -10.98
N LYS A 207 -2.26 -2.75 -12.17
CA LYS A 207 -2.19 -1.60 -13.10
C LYS A 207 -3.57 -1.05 -13.40
N LEU A 208 -4.52 -1.93 -13.75
CA LEU A 208 -5.89 -1.53 -14.08
C LEU A 208 -6.58 -0.90 -12.87
N LEU A 209 -6.42 -1.48 -11.69
CA LEU A 209 -7.04 -0.99 -10.45
C LEU A 209 -6.48 0.37 -10.02
N LEU A 210 -5.16 0.58 -10.12
CA LEU A 210 -4.53 1.86 -9.81
C LEU A 210 -4.99 2.97 -10.76
N ARG A 211 -5.06 2.69 -12.07
CA ARG A 211 -5.57 3.64 -13.06
C ARG A 211 -7.05 3.95 -12.82
N GLY A 212 -7.86 2.93 -12.55
CA GLY A 212 -9.29 3.09 -12.25
C GLY A 212 -9.52 3.93 -10.99
N ASN A 213 -8.79 3.65 -9.91
CA ASN A 213 -8.82 4.45 -8.69
C ASN A 213 -8.43 5.91 -8.96
N HIS A 214 -7.34 6.14 -9.69
CA HIS A 214 -6.88 7.50 -9.97
C HIS A 214 -7.88 8.30 -10.81
N ALA A 215 -8.38 7.72 -11.90
CA ALA A 215 -9.40 8.35 -12.73
C ALA A 215 -10.67 8.65 -11.93
N SER A 216 -11.11 7.72 -11.08
CA SER A 216 -12.28 7.90 -10.23
C SER A 216 -12.09 9.00 -9.18
N TYR A 217 -10.91 9.07 -8.55
CA TYR A 217 -10.57 10.15 -7.62
C TYR A 217 -10.58 11.53 -8.30
N VAL A 218 -9.90 11.65 -9.43
CA VAL A 218 -9.76 12.92 -10.16
C VAL A 218 -11.08 13.39 -10.78
N THR A 219 -11.90 12.48 -11.30
CA THR A 219 -13.18 12.82 -11.94
C THR A 219 -14.36 12.88 -10.97
N GLY A 220 -14.21 12.35 -9.76
CA GLY A 220 -15.30 12.18 -8.79
C GLY A 220 -16.31 11.10 -9.19
N PHE A 221 -16.01 10.25 -10.18
CA PHE A 221 -16.92 9.23 -10.70
C PHE A 221 -16.24 7.86 -10.92
N PRO A 222 -16.78 6.76 -10.37
CA PRO A 222 -17.88 6.70 -9.39
C PRO A 222 -17.46 7.33 -8.04
N SER A 223 -18.42 7.83 -7.27
CA SER A 223 -18.14 8.50 -5.99
C SER A 223 -17.92 7.50 -4.83
N GLY A 224 -17.18 7.93 -3.81
CA GLY A 224 -17.18 7.31 -2.48
C GLY A 224 -16.24 6.13 -2.24
N VAL A 225 -15.52 5.65 -3.27
CA VAL A 225 -14.69 4.44 -3.16
C VAL A 225 -13.20 4.71 -3.41
N ALA A 226 -12.90 5.66 -4.30
CA ALA A 226 -11.54 5.97 -4.68
C ALA A 226 -10.80 6.74 -3.57
N GLN A 227 -9.49 6.48 -3.49
CA GLN A 227 -8.58 7.18 -2.60
C GLN A 227 -7.59 8.03 -3.39
N ALA A 228 -7.22 9.15 -2.80
CA ALA A 228 -6.15 9.98 -3.33
C ALA A 228 -4.83 9.19 -3.39
N ILE A 229 -4.05 9.40 -4.44
CA ILE A 229 -2.66 8.92 -4.47
C ILE A 229 -1.81 10.05 -3.93
N GLU A 230 -1.51 9.97 -2.64
CA GLU A 230 -0.85 11.04 -1.87
C GLU A 230 0.27 10.51 -0.99
N LEU A 231 1.27 11.36 -0.78
CA LEU A 231 2.31 11.17 0.22
C LEU A 231 2.27 12.28 1.26
N THR A 232 1.91 11.91 2.48
CA THR A 232 1.80 12.84 3.62
C THR A 232 2.96 12.64 4.58
N LEU A 233 3.81 13.67 4.72
CA LEU A 233 4.91 13.77 5.68
C LEU A 233 4.42 14.09 7.10
N ALA A 234 3.40 13.34 7.52
CA ALA A 234 2.79 13.37 8.84
C ALA A 234 2.45 11.93 9.26
N SER A 235 2.15 11.69 10.53
CA SER A 235 1.92 10.33 11.03
C SER A 235 0.56 9.77 10.62
N GLN A 236 -0.46 10.63 10.49
CA GLN A 236 -1.83 10.30 10.08
C GLN A 236 -1.96 9.89 8.61
N CYS A 237 -3.01 9.12 8.29
CA CYS A 237 -3.38 8.76 6.92
C CYS A 237 -4.08 9.89 6.15
N GLN A 238 -4.78 10.79 6.86
CA GLN A 238 -5.49 11.90 6.24
C GLN A 238 -4.52 13.00 5.77
N PRO A 239 -4.82 13.69 4.67
CA PRO A 239 -4.04 14.82 4.21
C PRO A 239 -4.04 15.95 5.24
N VAL A 240 -2.96 16.72 5.24
CA VAL A 240 -2.80 17.95 6.02
C VAL A 240 -2.57 19.15 5.09
N GLU A 241 -3.16 20.28 5.44
CA GLU A 241 -3.20 21.52 4.61
C GLU A 241 -1.98 22.43 4.80
N ASP A 242 -0.90 21.97 5.43
CA ASP A 242 0.29 22.77 5.75
C ASP A 242 1.49 22.49 4.81
N GLY A 243 1.22 21.95 3.62
CA GLY A 243 2.23 21.67 2.60
C GLY A 243 3.09 20.43 2.89
N ARG A 244 2.67 19.56 3.81
CA ARG A 244 3.29 18.24 4.04
C ARG A 244 2.65 17.12 3.22
N THR A 245 1.55 17.40 2.55
CA THR A 245 0.86 16.47 1.64
C THR A 245 1.26 16.77 0.21
N LEU A 246 1.66 15.73 -0.51
CA LEU A 246 1.97 15.78 -1.94
C LEU A 246 1.01 14.88 -2.69
N GLU A 247 0.31 15.44 -3.66
CA GLU A 247 -0.58 14.71 -4.56
C GLU A 247 0.19 14.20 -5.79
N PHE A 248 -0.19 13.03 -6.30
CA PHE A 248 0.46 12.42 -7.46
C PHE A 248 0.21 13.20 -8.76
N SER A 249 -1.06 13.44 -9.10
CA SER A 249 -1.45 14.14 -10.32
C SER A 249 -2.92 14.56 -10.27
N SER A 250 -3.25 15.62 -10.98
CA SER A 250 -4.64 16.02 -11.27
C SER A 250 -5.09 15.58 -12.67
N ASN A 251 -4.24 14.88 -13.43
CA ASN A 251 -4.59 14.36 -14.74
C ASN A 251 -5.25 12.98 -14.60
N PRO A 252 -6.51 12.78 -15.04
CA PRO A 252 -7.21 11.49 -14.88
C PRO A 252 -6.55 10.34 -15.66
N PHE A 253 -5.66 10.63 -16.60
CA PHE A 253 -4.90 9.63 -17.35
C PHE A 253 -3.49 9.37 -16.79
N ALA A 254 -3.12 10.00 -15.68
CA ALA A 254 -1.85 9.70 -15.01
C ALA A 254 -1.86 8.27 -14.46
N ASP A 255 -0.68 7.67 -14.39
CA ASP A 255 -0.53 6.25 -14.10
C ASP A 255 0.62 6.02 -13.12
N LEU A 256 0.28 5.67 -11.87
CA LEU A 256 1.26 5.35 -10.85
C LEU A 256 2.09 4.09 -11.20
N SER A 257 1.56 3.18 -12.02
CA SER A 257 2.30 2.00 -12.45
C SER A 257 3.38 2.32 -13.48
N ASP A 258 3.28 3.47 -14.16
CA ASP A 258 4.34 3.97 -15.04
C ASP A 258 5.54 4.43 -14.21
N TYR A 259 6.70 3.80 -14.47
CA TYR A 259 7.91 4.08 -13.73
C TYR A 259 8.33 5.56 -13.78
N LYS A 260 8.19 6.23 -14.94
CA LYS A 260 8.67 7.60 -15.12
C LYS A 260 7.80 8.59 -14.34
N GLN A 261 6.48 8.40 -14.38
CA GLN A 261 5.55 9.22 -13.61
C GLN A 261 5.74 8.99 -12.11
N ARG A 262 5.85 7.73 -11.69
CA ARG A 262 6.02 7.37 -10.28
C ARG A 262 7.34 7.87 -9.70
N ILE A 263 8.46 7.68 -10.39
CA ILE A 263 9.75 8.13 -9.87
C ILE A 263 9.80 9.66 -9.77
N ALA A 264 9.16 10.39 -10.68
CA ALA A 264 9.05 11.85 -10.57
C ALA A 264 8.30 12.27 -9.30
N PHE A 265 7.18 11.62 -8.99
CA PHE A 265 6.43 11.84 -7.74
C PHE A 265 7.26 11.50 -6.49
N VAL A 266 7.97 10.38 -6.50
CA VAL A 266 8.86 9.99 -5.39
C VAL A 266 9.99 11.00 -5.18
N MET A 267 10.56 11.55 -6.25
CA MET A 267 11.60 12.58 -6.14
C MET A 267 11.07 13.92 -5.60
N GLN A 268 9.82 14.28 -5.91
CA GLN A 268 9.18 15.45 -5.29
C GLN A 268 9.02 15.24 -3.77
N ALA A 269 8.61 14.05 -3.34
CA ALA A 269 8.53 13.71 -1.92
C ALA A 269 9.90 13.73 -1.23
N ALA A 270 10.93 13.21 -1.89
CA ALA A 270 12.30 13.27 -1.36
C ALA A 270 12.80 14.71 -1.20
N ALA A 271 12.58 15.56 -2.21
CA ALA A 271 12.98 16.97 -2.16
C ALA A 271 12.23 17.73 -1.05
N ARG A 272 10.93 17.50 -0.90
CA ARG A 272 10.13 18.14 0.16
C ARG A 272 10.57 17.70 1.55
N PHE A 273 10.86 16.41 1.73
CA PHE A 273 11.38 15.90 3.00
C PHE A 273 12.74 16.51 3.34
N ASP A 274 13.64 16.62 2.37
CA ASP A 274 14.96 17.27 2.53
C ASP A 274 14.83 18.75 2.92
N GLU A 275 13.97 19.50 2.24
CA GLU A 275 13.67 20.90 2.58
C GLU A 275 13.20 21.03 4.03
N MET A 276 12.26 20.18 4.44
CA MET A 276 11.70 20.18 5.80
C MET A 276 12.71 19.74 6.88
N LEU A 277 13.75 18.99 6.53
CA LEU A 277 14.85 18.70 7.45
C LEU A 277 15.74 19.92 7.69
N GLY A 278 15.80 20.84 6.72
CA GLY A 278 16.61 22.06 6.77
C GLY A 278 15.91 23.29 7.35
N ASP A 279 14.58 23.25 7.51
CA ASP A 279 13.77 24.39 7.95
C ASP A 279 13.15 24.20 9.35
N GLY A 280 12.20 25.07 9.71
CA GLY A 280 11.49 25.04 11.00
C GLY A 280 10.57 23.82 11.21
N ASN A 281 10.33 23.00 10.19
CA ASN A 281 9.44 21.84 10.24
C ASN A 281 10.12 20.57 10.74
N ARG A 282 11.45 20.56 10.89
CA ARG A 282 12.21 19.38 11.35
C ARG A 282 11.64 18.75 12.64
N PRO A 283 11.26 19.50 13.69
CA PRO A 283 10.65 18.89 14.88
C PRO A 283 9.34 18.16 14.60
N LEU A 284 8.55 18.62 13.62
CA LEU A 284 7.30 17.97 13.21
C LEU A 284 7.59 16.64 12.50
N LEU A 285 8.61 16.59 11.64
CA LEU A 285 9.05 15.34 11.01
C LEU A 285 9.55 14.33 12.06
N GLU A 286 10.38 14.80 13.01
CA GLU A 286 10.90 13.96 14.07
C GLU A 286 9.78 13.38 14.95
N GLN A 287 8.78 14.19 15.30
CA GLN A 287 7.61 13.71 16.04
C GLN A 287 6.79 12.72 15.21
N SER A 288 6.50 13.03 13.95
CA SER A 288 5.71 12.16 13.08
C SER A 288 6.36 10.79 12.90
N ILE A 289 7.70 10.71 12.79
CA ILE A 289 8.41 9.44 12.69
C ILE A 289 8.32 8.64 14.01
N LYS A 290 8.38 9.31 15.17
CA LYS A 290 8.17 8.64 16.46
C LYS A 290 6.77 8.06 16.55
N ASP A 291 5.75 8.85 16.18
CA ASP A 291 4.35 8.42 16.19
C ASP A 291 4.12 7.23 15.24
N ILE A 292 4.78 7.23 14.05
CA ILE A 292 4.74 6.08 13.13
C ILE A 292 5.38 4.86 13.76
N ALA A 293 6.54 5.00 14.40
CA ALA A 293 7.24 3.89 15.05
C ALA A 293 6.45 3.30 16.24
N GLU A 294 5.67 4.12 16.94
CA GLU A 294 4.79 3.70 18.03
C GLU A 294 3.44 3.12 17.55
N GLY A 295 3.15 3.20 16.24
CA GLY A 295 1.87 2.77 15.67
C GLY A 295 0.71 3.74 15.98
N SER A 296 1.02 4.96 16.43
CA SER A 296 0.05 5.98 16.84
C SER A 296 -0.58 6.72 15.65
N GLY A 297 0.09 6.75 14.50
CA GLY A 297 -0.37 7.45 13.29
C GLY A 297 -1.22 6.61 12.32
N VAL A 298 -1.20 5.29 12.46
CA VAL A 298 -1.91 4.34 11.58
C VAL A 298 -3.11 3.79 12.34
N ARG A 299 -4.14 4.64 12.50
CA ARG A 299 -5.45 4.30 13.06
C ARG A 299 -6.54 4.93 12.23
#